data_AF-A0A260Z707-F1
#
_entry.id   AF-A0A260Z707-F1
#
_cell.length_a   1.000
_cell.length_b   1.000
_cell.length_c   1.000
_cell.angle_alpha   90.00
_cell.angle_beta   90.00
_cell.angle_gamma   90.00
#
_symmetry.space_group_name_H-M   'P 1'
#
loop_
_entity.id
_entity.type
_entity.pdbx_description
1 polymer ?
#
loop_
_entity_poly.entity_id
_entity_poly.type
_entity_poly.pdbx_seq_one_letter_code
_entity_poly.pdbx_strand_id
1 'polypeptide(L)' 'MSDVTAKPLVVDSGTSSTKIGYAGNEAPSYDIPTVVGRPRHQGVMVGMGQKDSYVGDEAQSKRGNDFRKL' A
#
# COMPACT_ATOMS: atom_id res chain seq x y z
N MET A 1 -20.86 26.72 3.60
CA MET A 1 -20.03 25.51 3.80
C MET A 1 -20.98 24.44 4.29
N SER A 2 -21.38 23.47 3.46
CA SER A 2 -22.12 22.31 3.98
C SER A 2 -21.17 21.57 4.92
N ASP A 3 -21.55 21.46 6.19
CA ASP A 3 -20.76 20.77 7.21
C ASP A 3 -20.78 19.27 6.91
N VAL A 4 -19.81 18.82 6.10
CA VAL A 4 -19.59 17.39 5.90
C VAL A 4 -18.80 16.94 7.12
N THR A 5 -19.49 16.50 8.16
CA THR A 5 -18.84 15.82 9.29
C THR A 5 -18.34 14.47 8.81
N ALA A 6 -17.18 14.45 8.15
CA ALA A 6 -16.54 13.23 7.70
C ALA A 6 -16.12 12.41 8.93
N LYS A 7 -16.51 11.13 8.97
CA LYS A 7 -16.09 10.21 10.03
C LYS A 7 -14.56 10.11 10.02
N PRO A 8 -13.86 10.28 11.16
CA PRO A 8 -12.40 10.26 11.17
C PRO A 8 -11.84 8.94 10.67
N LEU A 9 -10.80 9.02 9.84
CA LEU A 9 -9.99 7.87 9.43
C LEU A 9 -8.82 7.71 10.41
N VAL A 10 -8.60 6.50 10.88
CA VAL A 10 -7.46 6.10 11.71
C VAL A 10 -6.48 5.34 10.83
N VAL A 11 -5.22 5.75 10.86
CA VAL A 11 -4.11 5.11 10.14
C VAL A 11 -3.01 4.77 11.14
N ASP A 12 -2.81 3.47 11.39
CA ASP A 12 -1.70 2.96 12.19
C ASP A 12 -0.56 2.54 11.26
N SER A 13 0.56 3.25 11.34
CA SER A 13 1.73 3.07 10.49
C SER A 13 2.77 2.16 11.14
N GLY A 14 2.44 0.88 11.25
CA GLY A 14 3.38 -0.14 11.72
C GLY A 14 4.48 -0.45 10.70
N THR A 15 5.62 -0.99 11.16
CA THR A 15 6.75 -1.36 10.27
C THR A 15 6.44 -2.55 9.35
N SER A 16 5.65 -3.52 9.82
CA SER A 16 5.28 -4.71 9.04
C SER A 16 4.00 -4.48 8.24
N SER A 17 3.04 -3.80 8.86
CA SER A 17 1.68 -3.64 8.34
C SER A 17 1.09 -2.28 8.71
N THR A 18 0.42 -1.66 7.75
CA THR A 18 -0.35 -0.44 7.91
C THR A 18 -1.81 -0.80 8.01
N LYS A 19 -2.46 -0.41 9.12
CA LYS A 19 -3.87 -0.71 9.38
C LYS A 19 -4.70 0.56 9.25
N ILE A 20 -5.81 0.46 8.53
CA ILE A 20 -6.64 1.60 8.16
C ILE A 20 -8.10 1.28 8.48
N GLY A 21 -8.81 2.19 9.14
CA GLY A 21 -10.23 2.05 9.42
C GLY A 21 -10.85 3.34 9.92
N TYR A 22 -12.18 3.37 10.06
CA TYR A 22 -12.86 4.54 10.62
C TYR A 22 -12.92 4.47 12.15
N ALA A 23 -12.83 5.63 12.81
CA ALA A 23 -12.90 5.72 14.27
C ALA A 23 -14.21 5.09 14.82
N GLY A 24 -14.10 4.31 15.89
CA GLY A 24 -15.24 3.61 16.50
C GLY A 24 -15.65 2.30 15.82
N ASN A 25 -14.98 1.87 14.74
CA ASN A 25 -15.09 0.50 14.26
C ASN A 25 -14.34 -0.45 15.21
N GLU A 26 -14.79 -1.70 15.31
CA GLU A 26 -14.17 -2.73 16.16
C GLU A 26 -12.80 -3.20 15.63
N ALA A 27 -12.61 -3.17 14.31
CA ALA A 27 -11.43 -3.65 13.63
C ALA A 27 -11.06 -2.73 12.45
N PRO A 28 -9.80 -2.75 11.98
CA PRO A 28 -9.43 -2.05 10.76
C PRO A 28 -10.19 -2.60 9.55
N SER A 29 -10.49 -1.71 8.61
CA SER A 29 -11.07 -2.07 7.31
C SER A 29 -10.02 -2.69 6.38
N TYR A 30 -8.75 -2.30 6.54
CA TYR A 30 -7.64 -2.81 5.75
C TYR A 30 -6.42 -3.07 6.63
N ASP A 31 -5.71 -4.14 6.30
CA ASP A 31 -4.41 -4.50 6.88
C ASP A 31 -3.46 -4.77 5.71
N ILE A 32 -2.56 -3.83 5.43
CA ILE A 32 -1.77 -3.82 4.20
C ILE A 32 -0.29 -3.91 4.58
N PRO A 33 0.54 -4.74 3.91
CA PRO A 33 1.99 -4.74 4.14
C PRO A 33 2.58 -3.33 3.94
N THR A 34 3.39 -2.87 4.90
CA THR A 34 4.04 -1.56 4.83
C THR A 34 5.31 -1.64 3.98
N VAL A 35 5.11 -1.82 2.68
CA VAL A 35 6.20 -1.97 1.72
C VAL A 35 5.90 -1.24 0.43
N VAL A 36 6.94 -0.60 -0.11
CA VAL A 36 6.95 -0.07 -1.48
C VAL A 36 8.01 -0.82 -2.28
N GLY A 37 7.63 -1.35 -3.42
CA GLY A 37 8.51 -2.02 -4.38
C GLY A 37 8.72 -1.16 -5.62
N ARG A 38 9.96 -1.00 -6.06
CA ARG A 38 10.28 -0.36 -7.36
C ARG A 38 10.86 -1.38 -8.34
N PRO A 39 10.43 -1.38 -9.62
CA PRO A 39 11.03 -2.22 -10.65
C PRO A 39 12.54 -1.99 -10.70
N ARG A 40 13.31 -3.08 -10.80
CA ARG A 40 14.77 -3.00 -11.04
C ARG A 40 15.09 -2.74 -12.52
N HIS A 41 14.26 -3.25 -13.41
CA HIS A 41 14.42 -3.11 -14.86
C HIS A 41 13.17 -2.45 -15.44
N GLN A 42 13.25 -1.13 -15.67
CA GLN A 42 12.18 -0.38 -16.33
C GLN A 42 12.00 -0.88 -17.77
N GLY A 43 10.77 -0.93 -18.28
CA GLY A 43 10.51 -1.30 -19.68
C GLY A 43 10.46 -2.80 -20.00
N VAL A 44 11.02 -3.68 -19.17
CA VAL A 44 11.27 -5.09 -19.54
C VAL A 44 10.12 -6.04 -19.17
N MET A 45 9.34 -5.76 -18.12
CA MET A 45 8.26 -6.65 -17.69
C MET A 45 7.06 -6.57 -18.64
N VAL A 46 6.95 -7.55 -19.54
CA VAL A 46 5.84 -7.71 -20.48
C VAL A 46 4.54 -7.99 -19.72
N GLY A 47 3.47 -7.26 -20.05
CA GLY A 47 2.15 -7.43 -19.43
C GLY A 47 1.97 -6.71 -18.09
N MET A 48 3.02 -6.10 -17.53
CA MET A 48 2.92 -5.19 -16.40
C MET A 48 2.92 -3.75 -16.91
N GLY A 49 1.96 -2.94 -16.45
CA GLY A 49 1.97 -1.51 -16.75
C GLY A 49 3.31 -0.89 -16.34
N GLN A 50 3.76 0.14 -17.08
CA GLN A 50 4.97 0.91 -16.75
C GLN A 50 4.73 1.77 -15.50
N LYS A 51 4.54 1.13 -14.34
CA LYS A 51 4.41 1.79 -13.04
C LYS A 51 5.78 1.98 -12.42
N ASP A 52 6.04 3.16 -11.87
CA ASP A 52 7.29 3.47 -11.18
C ASP A 52 7.41 2.80 -9.80
N SER A 53 6.28 2.44 -9.18
CA SER A 53 6.23 1.89 -7.83
C SER A 53 4.97 1.05 -7.61
N TYR A 54 5.08 0.14 -6.64
CA TYR A 54 4.07 -0.82 -6.23
C TYR A 54 3.98 -0.75 -4.70
N VAL A 55 2.80 -0.97 -4.12
CA VAL A 55 2.57 -0.85 -2.67
C VAL A 55 1.84 -2.08 -2.15
N GLY A 56 2.07 -2.45 -0.89
CA GLY A 56 1.31 -3.50 -0.22
C GLY A 56 1.53 -4.88 -0.83
N ASP A 57 0.46 -5.66 -0.96
CA ASP A 57 0.51 -7.02 -1.49
C ASP A 57 1.09 -7.10 -2.91
N GLU A 58 0.83 -6.08 -3.73
CA GLU A 58 1.36 -6.01 -5.10
C GLU A 58 2.89 -5.96 -5.09
N ALA A 59 3.48 -5.16 -4.19
CA ALA A 59 4.94 -5.09 -4.00
C ALA A 59 5.50 -6.34 -3.31
N GLN A 60 4.80 -6.86 -2.31
CA GLN A 60 5.24 -8.03 -1.56
C GLN A 60 5.28 -9.30 -2.44
N SER A 61 4.27 -9.50 -3.30
CA SER A 61 4.19 -10.63 -4.24
C SER A 61 5.31 -10.68 -5.28
N LYS A 62 6.02 -9.57 -5.47
CA LYS A 62 7.08 -9.42 -6.50
C LYS A 62 8.46 -9.17 -5.89
N ARG A 63 8.56 -9.37 -4.57
CA ARG A 63 9.81 -9.24 -3.83
C ARG A 63 10.84 -10.22 -4.40
N GLY A 64 12.03 -9.74 -4.74
CA GLY A 64 13.12 -10.58 -5.23
C GLY A 64 13.96 -9.90 -6.30
N ASN A 65 14.19 -10.60 -7.40
CA ASN A 65 15.06 -10.10 -8.48
C ASN A 65 14.44 -8.95 -9.27
N ASP A 66 13.11 -8.90 -9.34
CA ASP A 66 12.40 -7.95 -10.20
C ASP A 66 12.15 -6.60 -9.51
N PHE A 67 12.09 -6.57 -8.17
CA PHE A 67 11.76 -5.38 -7.40
C PHE A 67 12.68 -5.16 -6.20
N ARG A 68 13.11 -3.91 -6.02
CA ARG A 68 13.83 -3.47 -4.80
C ARG A 68 12.83 -2.88 -3.79
N LYS A 69 13.00 -3.25 -2.51
CA LYS A 69 12.27 -2.62 -1.39
C LYS A 69 12.80 -1.22 -1.14
N LEU A 70 11.90 -0.30 -0.82
CA LEU A 70 12.20 0.93 -0.11
C LEU A 70 12.05 0.71 1.40
#